data_AF-A0AA96NUE0-F1
#
_entry.id   AF-A0AA96NUE0-F1
#
_cell.length_a   1.000
_cell.length_b   1.000
_cell.length_c   1.000
_cell.angle_alpha   90.00
_cell.angle_beta   90.00
_cell.angle_gamma   90.00
#
_symmetry.space_group_name_H-M   'P 1'
#
loop_
_entity.id
_entity.type
_entity.pdbx_description
1 polymer ?
#
loop_
_entity_poly.entity_id
_entity_poly.type
_entity_poly.pdbx_seq_one_letter_code
_entity_poly.pdbx_strand_id
1 'polypeptide(L)'
;MKNFKNLFTYKFLGGKYEVYLEVSSYQNNGNLALIAKEVDGDGSITPISVNIVPLPKDQFCLDTNNLSPELIDVLKKAKVFKQVGYNIQSGFCHYPVCELNQEIKGFLK
;
A
#
# COMPACT_ATOMS: atom_id res chain seq x y z
N MET A 1 -0.81 22.98 9.19
CA MET A 1 -0.41 21.96 8.20
C MET A 1 0.12 20.75 8.93
N LYS A 2 -0.49 19.57 8.76
CA LYS A 2 0.04 18.32 9.32
C LYS A 2 1.32 17.97 8.54
N ASN A 3 2.44 17.82 9.24
CA ASN A 3 3.73 17.52 8.62
C ASN A 3 3.88 16.00 8.53
N PHE A 4 3.43 15.41 7.41
CA PHE A 4 3.55 13.98 7.17
C PHE A 4 4.97 13.65 6.69
N LYS A 5 5.71 12.83 7.45
CA LYS A 5 7.07 12.38 7.06
C LYS A 5 7.07 11.37 5.91
N ASN A 6 5.89 10.93 5.48
CA ASN A 6 5.64 9.83 4.56
C ASN A 6 4.61 10.24 3.50
N LEU A 7 4.76 11.45 2.95
CA LEU A 7 3.90 11.99 1.91
C LEU A 7 4.39 11.54 0.53
N PHE A 8 3.47 11.07 -0.30
CA PHE A 8 3.72 10.60 -1.65
C PHE A 8 2.79 11.30 -2.61
N THR A 9 3.34 11.73 -3.74
CA THR A 9 2.60 12.44 -4.78
C THR A 9 2.52 11.59 -6.03
N TYR A 10 1.33 11.45 -6.62
CA TYR A 10 1.13 10.69 -7.85
C TYR A 10 0.12 11.38 -8.76
N LYS A 11 0.11 10.98 -10.04
CA LYS A 11 -0.85 11.46 -11.04
C LYS A 11 -1.83 10.37 -11.41
N PHE A 12 -3.10 10.73 -11.56
CA PHE A 12 -4.13 9.80 -12.00
C PHE A 12 -5.22 10.55 -12.76
N LEU A 13 -5.61 10.06 -13.95
CA LEU A 13 -6.66 10.64 -14.79
C LEU A 13 -6.56 12.18 -14.98
N GLY A 14 -5.35 12.72 -15.13
CA GLY A 14 -5.09 14.15 -15.30
C GLY A 14 -5.05 14.96 -14.00
N GLY A 15 -5.43 14.37 -12.87
CA GLY A 15 -5.29 14.96 -11.54
C GLY A 15 -3.92 14.68 -10.90
N LYS A 16 -3.56 15.49 -9.90
CA LYS A 16 -2.40 15.31 -9.02
C LYS A 16 -2.92 15.09 -7.60
N TYR A 17 -2.45 14.04 -6.96
CA TYR A 17 -2.92 13.59 -5.65
C TYR A 17 -1.74 13.48 -4.69
N GLU A 18 -2.00 13.76 -3.42
CA GLU A 18 -1.03 13.60 -2.33
C GLU A 18 -1.63 12.68 -1.27
N VAL A 19 -0.87 11.65 -0.90
CA VAL A 19 -1.27 10.65 0.09
C VAL A 19 -0.19 10.48 1.15
N TYR A 20 -0.59 10.14 2.36
CA TYR A 20 0.31 9.56 3.35
C TYR A 20 -0.08 8.12 3.62
N LEU A 21 0.86 7.33 4.14
CA LEU A 21 0.63 5.90 4.38
C LEU A 21 0.40 5.61 5.86
N GLU A 22 -0.43 4.63 6.15
CA GLU A 22 -0.59 4.06 7.49
C GLU A 22 -0.42 2.56 7.44
N VAL A 23 0.05 1.99 8.55
CA VAL A 23 0.16 0.54 8.74
C VAL A 23 -0.83 0.11 9.82
N SER A 24 -1.64 -0.87 9.50
CA SER A 24 -2.60 -1.49 10.42
C SER A 24 -2.60 -3.01 10.22
N SER A 25 -3.65 -3.68 10.70
CA SER A 25 -3.83 -5.12 10.52
C SER A 25 -5.29 -5.46 10.20
N TYR A 26 -5.49 -6.45 9.33
CA TYR A 26 -6.82 -6.99 9.07
C TYR A 26 -7.33 -7.77 10.28
N GLN A 27 -8.56 -7.47 10.72
CA GLN A 27 -9.11 -7.98 11.98
C GLN A 27 -9.27 -9.51 12.03
N ASN A 28 -9.51 -10.15 10.89
CA ASN A 28 -9.83 -11.58 10.80
C ASN A 28 -8.61 -12.50 10.88
N ASN A 29 -7.41 -12.04 10.52
CA ASN A 29 -6.21 -12.89 10.51
C ASN A 29 -4.90 -12.17 10.92
N GLY A 30 -4.97 -10.88 11.25
CA GLY A 30 -3.80 -10.10 11.67
C GLY A 30 -2.81 -9.78 10.54
N ASN A 31 -3.15 -10.08 9.28
CA ASN A 31 -2.29 -9.73 8.15
C ASN A 31 -2.04 -8.21 8.11
N LEU A 32 -0.85 -7.83 7.62
CA LEU A 32 -0.50 -6.42 7.46
C LEU A 32 -1.48 -5.73 6.51
N ALA A 33 -2.03 -4.61 6.96
CA ALA A 33 -2.82 -3.69 6.14
C ALA A 33 -1.99 -2.43 5.87
N LEU A 34 -1.57 -2.22 4.62
CA LEU A 34 -0.93 -0.98 4.18
C LEU A 34 -1.98 -0.12 3.49
N ILE A 35 -2.11 1.13 3.91
CA ILE A 35 -3.22 2.00 3.53
C ILE A 35 -2.67 3.35 3.06
N ALA A 36 -3.14 3.85 1.93
CA ALA A 36 -2.93 5.24 1.51
C ALA A 36 -4.14 6.09 1.91
N LYS A 37 -3.91 7.28 2.44
CA LYS A 37 -4.93 8.27 2.78
C LYS A 37 -4.63 9.58 2.10
N GLU A 38 -5.62 10.15 1.40
CA GLU A 38 -5.47 11.44 0.74
C GLU A 38 -5.34 12.59 1.75
N VAL A 39 -4.51 13.58 1.42
CA VAL A 39 -4.19 14.72 2.29
C VAL A 39 -5.26 15.81 2.19
N ASP A 40 -5.66 16.15 0.97
CA ASP A 40 -6.56 17.27 0.66
C ASP A 40 -7.96 16.82 0.18
N GLY A 41 -8.24 15.52 0.23
CA GLY A 41 -9.51 14.93 -0.17
C GLY A 41 -10.55 14.83 0.95
N ASP A 42 -11.64 14.11 0.72
CA ASP A 42 -12.67 13.75 1.71
C ASP A 42 -12.20 12.74 2.78
N GLY A 43 -10.89 12.46 2.81
CA GLY A 43 -10.31 11.40 3.62
C GLY A 43 -10.37 10.03 2.95
N SER A 44 -10.57 9.97 1.62
CA SER A 44 -10.52 8.75 0.82
C SER A 44 -9.37 7.83 1.25
N ILE A 45 -9.76 6.60 1.60
CA ILE A 45 -8.89 5.55 2.10
C ILE A 45 -8.75 4.52 0.98
N THR A 46 -7.52 4.34 0.50
CA THR A 46 -7.21 3.35 -0.53
C THR A 46 -6.30 2.28 0.05
N PRO A 47 -6.81 1.07 0.31
CA PRO A 47 -5.97 -0.06 0.71
C PRO A 47 -4.93 -0.35 -0.38
N ILE A 48 -3.65 -0.35 0.00
CA ILE A 48 -2.56 -0.79 -0.86
C ILE A 48 -2.43 -2.32 -0.80
N SER A 49 -2.74 -2.90 0.35
CA SER A 49 -2.84 -4.33 0.54
C SER A 49 -4.26 -4.84 0.29
N VAL A 50 -4.38 -6.12 -0.05
CA VAL A 50 -5.63 -6.88 -0.01
C VAL A 50 -5.46 -8.12 0.86
N ASN A 51 -6.49 -8.50 1.62
CA ASN A 51 -6.45 -9.67 2.50
C ASN A 51 -7.00 -10.92 1.80
N ILE A 52 -6.14 -11.89 1.48
CA ILE A 52 -6.53 -13.09 0.73
C ILE A 52 -6.23 -14.36 1.54
N VAL A 53 -4.95 -14.59 1.84
CA VAL A 53 -4.47 -15.73 2.63
C VAL A 53 -3.60 -15.23 3.79
N PRO A 54 -3.46 -15.97 4.90
CA PRO A 54 -2.47 -15.65 5.91
C PRO A 54 -1.07 -15.57 5.30
N LEU A 55 -0.31 -14.53 5.65
CA LEU A 55 1.04 -14.29 5.14
C LEU A 55 2.04 -14.15 6.29
N PRO A 56 3.34 -14.36 6.03
CA PRO A 56 4.39 -14.05 7.00
C PRO A 56 4.28 -12.60 7.49
N LYS A 57 4.82 -12.35 8.69
CA LYS A 57 4.88 -11.00 9.26
C LYS A 57 5.48 -10.02 8.25
N ASP A 58 4.86 -8.85 8.15
CA ASP A 58 5.24 -7.75 7.26
C ASP A 58 5.10 -8.02 5.76
N GLN A 59 4.54 -9.17 5.38
CA GLN A 59 4.14 -9.44 4.00
C GLN A 59 2.66 -9.12 3.77
N PHE A 60 2.34 -8.73 2.54
CA PHE A 60 0.98 -8.44 2.10
C PHE A 60 0.83 -8.73 0.61
N CYS A 61 -0.40 -9.02 0.16
CA CYS A 61 -0.75 -9.04 -1.25
C CYS A 61 -0.97 -7.60 -1.73
N LEU A 62 -0.19 -7.12 -2.70
CA LEU A 62 -0.35 -5.80 -3.29
C LEU A 62 -1.61 -5.76 -4.16
N ASP A 63 -2.53 -4.82 -3.91
CA ASP A 63 -3.77 -4.66 -4.66
C ASP A 63 -3.56 -3.98 -6.03
N THR A 64 -2.91 -4.71 -6.94
CA THR A 64 -2.70 -4.26 -8.32
C THR A 64 -3.99 -4.10 -9.12
N ASN A 65 -5.14 -4.54 -8.58
CA ASN A 65 -6.43 -4.47 -9.26
C ASN A 65 -7.12 -3.12 -9.02
N ASN A 66 -7.04 -2.58 -7.81
CA ASN A 66 -7.74 -1.35 -7.43
C ASN A 66 -6.83 -0.12 -7.30
N LEU A 67 -5.51 -0.30 -7.35
CA LEU A 67 -4.56 0.80 -7.27
C LEU A 67 -4.21 1.37 -8.65
N SER A 68 -3.94 2.69 -8.67
CA SER A 68 -3.35 3.31 -9.85
C SER A 68 -1.92 2.80 -10.08
N PRO A 69 -1.53 2.49 -11.34
CA PRO A 69 -0.16 2.07 -11.64
C PRO A 69 0.89 3.11 -11.22
N GLU A 70 0.58 4.40 -11.36
CA GLU A 70 1.47 5.49 -10.97
C GLU A 70 1.73 5.51 -9.45
N LEU A 71 0.70 5.29 -8.62
CA LEU A 71 0.90 5.19 -7.17
C LEU A 71 1.81 4.01 -6.83
N ILE A 72 1.58 2.84 -7.43
CA ILE A 72 2.44 1.66 -7.22
C ILE A 72 3.90 1.98 -7.57
N ASP A 73 4.13 2.65 -8.69
CA ASP A 73 5.48 3.00 -9.14
C ASP A 73 6.17 4.01 -8.23
N VAL A 74 5.44 5.02 -7.73
CA VAL A 74 5.94 5.97 -6.73
C VAL A 74 6.37 5.24 -5.47
N LEU A 75 5.55 4.32 -4.96
CA LEU A 75 5.84 3.55 -3.75
C LEU A 75 7.04 2.60 -3.94
N LYS A 76 7.17 1.98 -5.11
CA LYS A 76 8.33 1.15 -5.47
C LYS A 76 9.61 1.98 -5.56
N LYS A 77 9.58 3.13 -6.25
CA LYS A 77 10.74 4.04 -6.36
C LYS A 77 11.19 4.56 -5.01
N ALA A 78 10.25 4.82 -4.11
CA ALA A 78 10.52 5.20 -2.73
C ALA A 78 10.90 4.03 -1.81
N LYS A 79 10.98 2.80 -2.35
CA LYS A 79 11.38 1.58 -1.63
C LYS A 79 10.50 1.26 -0.41
N VAL A 80 9.21 1.62 -0.46
CA VAL A 80 8.24 1.34 0.63
C VAL A 80 8.11 -0.16 0.86
N PHE A 81 8.13 -0.94 -0.20
CA PHE A 81 8.10 -2.40 -0.15
C PHE A 81 8.93 -2.99 -1.29
N LYS A 82 9.22 -4.29 -1.20
CA LYS A 82 9.83 -5.09 -2.26
C LYS A 82 8.96 -6.31 -2.57
N GLN A 83 8.96 -6.77 -3.81
CA GLN A 83 8.30 -8.04 -4.16
C GLN A 83 9.14 -9.22 -3.68
N VAL A 84 8.48 -10.26 -3.16
CA VAL A 84 9.12 -11.45 -2.58
C VAL A 84 9.35 -12.55 -3.63
N GLY A 85 8.72 -12.45 -4.80
CA GLY A 85 8.96 -13.33 -5.95
C GLY A 85 7.87 -14.36 -6.24
N TYR A 86 6.72 -14.26 -5.57
CA TYR A 86 5.54 -15.09 -5.85
C TYR A 86 4.25 -14.27 -5.81
N ASN A 87 3.19 -14.85 -6.37
CA ASN A 87 1.87 -14.22 -6.47
C ASN A 87 0.82 -15.11 -5.79
N ILE A 88 -0.23 -14.50 -5.26
CA ILE A 88 -1.44 -15.18 -4.80
C ILE A 88 -2.56 -14.93 -5.81
N GLN A 89 -3.22 -15.99 -6.24
CA GLN A 89 -4.39 -15.90 -7.12
C GLN A 89 -5.67 -15.80 -6.27
N SER A 90 -6.59 -14.93 -6.67
CA SER A 90 -7.97 -14.90 -6.17
C SER A 90 -8.91 -14.57 -7.33
N GLY A 91 -9.78 -15.52 -7.69
CA GLY A 91 -10.56 -15.45 -8.91
C GLY A 91 -9.65 -15.33 -10.16
N PHE A 92 -9.89 -14.28 -10.96
CA PHE A 92 -9.10 -13.98 -12.17
C PHE A 92 -7.91 -13.04 -11.91
N CYS A 93 -7.74 -12.56 -10.68
CA CYS A 93 -6.70 -11.59 -10.32
C CYS A 93 -5.47 -12.30 -9.71
N HIS A 94 -4.29 -11.79 -10.03
CA HIS A 94 -3.01 -12.24 -9.48
C HIS A 94 -2.37 -11.09 -8.70
N TYR A 95 -2.13 -11.31 -7.41
CA TYR A 95 -1.63 -10.29 -6.50
C TYR A 95 -0.19 -10.60 -6.11
N PRO A 96 0.78 -9.75 -6.48
CA PRO A 96 2.16 -9.91 -6.05
C PRO A 96 2.28 -9.84 -4.54
N VAL A 97 3.02 -10.77 -3.95
CA VAL A 97 3.36 -10.67 -2.54
C VAL A 97 4.55 -9.74 -2.37
N CYS A 98 4.35 -8.75 -1.50
CA CYS A 98 5.33 -7.75 -1.15
C CYS A 98 5.68 -7.84 0.34
N GLU A 99 6.90 -7.45 0.69
CA GLU A 99 7.37 -7.29 2.06
C GLU A 99 7.58 -5.80 2.34
N LEU A 100 7.00 -5.29 3.41
CA LEU A 100 7.13 -3.90 3.84
C LEU A 100 8.56 -3.63 4.33
N ASN A 101 9.14 -2.52 3.88
CA ASN A 101 10.46 -2.09 4.33
C ASN A 101 10.42 -1.65 5.80
N GLN A 102 11.22 -2.29 6.65
CA GLN A 102 11.24 -2.05 8.10
C GLN A 102 11.70 -0.64 8.49
N GLU A 103 12.63 -0.06 7.74
CA GLU A 103 13.09 1.31 7.99
C GLU A 103 11.93 2.29 7.80
N ILE A 104 11.17 2.11 6.72
CA ILE A 104 10.01 2.95 6.40
C ILE A 104 8.89 2.70 7.41
N LYS A 105 8.65 1.45 7.79
CA LYS A 105 7.61 1.06 8.76
C LYS A 105 7.71 1.85 10.07
N GLY A 106 8.92 2.15 10.57
CA GLY A 106 9.11 2.96 11.77
C GLY A 106 8.62 4.41 11.66
N PHE A 107 8.39 4.90 10.43
CA PHE A 107 7.90 6.24 10.15
C PHE A 107 6.43 6.28 9.71
N LEU A 108 5.83 5.13 9.38
CA LEU A 108 4.41 5.02 9.08
C LEU A 108 3.66 4.96 10.42
N LYS A 109 2.80 5.95 10.67
CA LYS A 109 1.99 6.02 11.90
C LYS A 109 0.57 5.58 11.63
#